data_AF-H2YL91-F1
#
_entry.id   AF-H2YL91-F1
#
_cell.length_a   1.000
_cell.length_b   1.000
_cell.length_c   1.000
_cell.angle_alpha   90.00
_cell.angle_beta   90.00
_cell.angle_gamma   90.00
#
_symmetry.space_group_name_H-M   'P 1'
#
loop_
_entity.id
_entity.type
_entity.pdbx_description
1 polymer ?
#
loop_
_entity_poly.entity_id
_entity_poly.type
_entity_poly.pdbx_seq_one_letter_code
_entity_poly.pdbx_strand_id
1 'polypeptide(L)'
;MLLDSEVTEKKFSVEEIRQLAAALGFPRNTLSKAIITKENEEDGISVKEFLKCCDERYFHQTLNFTFNLKSGAYNTQVLRRSIVLLANQLSFKQLEDVRVSYQMHEDYDQQGMRIDESTLIRTLKLCGLVVSPQKLMNRIRHLKATYKQKDRIQLYEFLDLLRWCELMSKQNLRYENVLSTKQSSHNVYMLDDFKEVITPRHKKILQILNERYQHQELLHEEPKLNSEKFTDHPIPPDTFEY
;
A
#
# COMPACT_ATOMS: atom_id res chain seq x y z
N MET A 1 9.14 1.12 -14.66
CA MET A 1 9.43 1.09 -13.20
C MET A 1 10.85 1.61 -13.06
N LEU A 2 11.02 2.91 -12.86
CA LEU A 2 12.32 3.51 -12.56
C LEU A 2 12.53 3.29 -11.07
N LEU A 3 13.49 2.44 -10.71
CA LEU A 3 13.90 2.20 -9.33
C LEU A 3 15.07 3.15 -9.07
N ASP A 4 15.07 3.85 -7.94
CA ASP A 4 16.21 4.65 -7.53
C ASP A 4 17.45 3.76 -7.40
N SER A 5 18.61 4.25 -7.82
CA SER A 5 19.85 3.47 -7.85
C SER A 5 20.18 2.86 -6.49
N GLU A 6 19.94 3.60 -5.41
CA GLU A 6 20.14 3.15 -4.02
C GLU A 6 19.26 1.96 -3.63
N VAL A 7 18.01 1.94 -4.11
CA VAL A 7 17.05 0.86 -3.84
C VAL A 7 17.48 -0.44 -4.55
N THR A 8 18.10 -0.31 -5.72
CA THR A 8 18.54 -1.47 -6.51
C THR A 8 19.80 -2.15 -5.97
N GLU A 9 20.63 -1.41 -5.23
CA GLU A 9 21.89 -1.90 -4.66
C GLU A 9 21.74 -2.54 -3.28
N LYS A 10 20.60 -2.30 -2.60
CA LYS A 10 20.33 -2.91 -1.30
C LYS A 10 20.38 -4.44 -1.39
N LYS A 11 21.15 -5.05 -0.49
CA LYS A 11 21.29 -6.50 -0.37
C LYS A 11 20.39 -7.04 0.73
N PHE A 12 19.86 -8.23 0.50
CA PHE A 12 19.09 -9.01 1.47
C PHE A 12 19.84 -10.29 1.80
N SER A 13 20.02 -10.53 3.09
CA SER A 13 20.59 -11.77 3.62
C SER A 13 19.69 -12.98 3.35
N VAL A 14 20.25 -14.18 3.45
CA VAL A 14 19.50 -15.43 3.31
C VAL A 14 18.32 -15.50 4.29
N GLU A 15 18.52 -15.04 5.53
CA GLU A 15 17.48 -15.06 6.54
C GLU A 15 16.34 -14.07 6.23
N GLU A 16 16.66 -12.89 5.68
CA GLU A 16 15.64 -11.95 5.20
C GLU A 16 14.85 -12.49 4.01
N ILE A 17 15.47 -13.26 3.12
CA ILE A 17 14.75 -13.96 2.04
C ILE A 17 13.81 -15.04 2.59
N ARG A 18 14.23 -15.76 3.65
CA ARG A 18 13.36 -16.71 4.36
C ARG A 18 12.20 -16.02 5.07
N GLN A 19 12.46 -14.85 5.66
CA GLN A 19 11.44 -14.01 6.27
C GLN A 19 10.46 -13.46 5.23
N LEU A 20 10.93 -13.06 4.04
CA LEU A 20 10.07 -12.67 2.92
C LEU A 20 9.13 -13.81 2.51
N ALA A 21 9.67 -15.03 2.36
CA ALA A 21 8.86 -16.19 2.05
C ALA A 21 7.77 -16.41 3.11
N ALA A 22 8.13 -16.35 4.40
CA ALA A 22 7.19 -16.50 5.51
C ALA A 22 6.13 -15.39 5.55
N ALA A 23 6.51 -14.13 5.42
CA ALA A 23 5.59 -12.99 5.41
C ALA A 23 4.55 -13.11 4.29
N LEU A 24 4.96 -13.68 3.15
CA LEU A 24 4.09 -13.96 2.01
C LEU A 24 3.27 -15.25 2.15
N GLY A 25 3.47 -16.06 3.19
CA GLY A 25 2.75 -17.31 3.44
C GLY A 25 3.38 -18.55 2.81
N PHE A 26 4.55 -18.44 2.17
CA PHE A 26 5.31 -19.57 1.66
C PHE A 26 6.14 -20.24 2.78
N PRO A 27 6.48 -21.53 2.64
CA PRO A 27 7.51 -22.14 3.48
C PRO A 27 8.82 -21.35 3.41
N ARG A 28 9.49 -21.14 4.55
CA ARG A 28 10.70 -20.29 4.67
C ARG A 28 11.77 -20.57 3.62
N ASN A 29 12.01 -21.85 3.33
CA ASN A 29 13.09 -22.27 2.45
C ASN A 29 12.73 -22.28 0.95
N THR A 30 11.49 -21.94 0.59
CA THR A 30 10.99 -22.03 -0.79
C THR A 30 11.78 -21.13 -1.73
N LEU A 31 12.00 -19.88 -1.34
CA LEU A 31 12.76 -18.92 -2.16
C LEU A 31 14.25 -19.22 -2.08
N SER A 32 14.79 -19.42 -0.88
CA SER A 32 16.23 -19.61 -0.70
C SER A 32 16.76 -20.83 -1.47
N LYS A 33 16.02 -21.94 -1.51
CA LYS A 33 16.41 -23.13 -2.29
C LYS A 33 16.43 -22.89 -3.82
N ALA A 34 15.70 -21.90 -4.30
CA ALA A 34 15.58 -21.63 -5.72
C ALA A 34 16.67 -20.68 -6.25
N ILE A 35 17.26 -19.85 -5.38
CA ILE A 35 18.23 -18.80 -5.79
C ILE A 35 19.57 -18.83 -5.06
N ILE A 36 19.64 -19.39 -3.85
CA ILE A 36 20.87 -19.38 -3.05
C ILE A 36 21.61 -20.69 -3.30
N THR A 37 22.75 -20.57 -3.99
CA THR A 37 23.79 -21.60 -4.08
C THR A 37 24.77 -21.45 -2.91
N LYS A 38 25.57 -22.48 -2.63
CA LYS A 38 26.58 -22.47 -1.55
C LYS A 38 27.58 -21.31 -1.63
N GLU A 39 27.75 -20.72 -2.81
CA GLU A 39 28.67 -19.61 -3.07
C GLU A 39 28.09 -18.24 -2.66
N ASN A 40 26.76 -18.12 -2.51
CA ASN A 40 26.07 -16.86 -2.19
C ASN A 40 25.43 -16.86 -0.78
N GLU A 41 25.74 -17.84 0.07
CA GLU A 41 25.17 -17.93 1.42
C GLU A 41 25.64 -16.79 2.34
N GLU A 42 26.86 -16.27 2.14
CA GLU A 42 27.46 -15.23 2.99
C GLU A 42 27.14 -13.80 2.52
N ASP A 43 27.12 -13.56 1.20
CA ASP A 43 26.97 -12.22 0.62
C ASP A 43 25.51 -11.77 0.42
N GLY A 44 24.54 -12.69 0.50
CA GLY A 44 23.14 -12.42 0.22
C GLY A 44 22.86 -12.12 -1.25
N ILE A 45 21.68 -11.54 -1.54
CA ILE A 45 21.25 -11.20 -2.90
C ILE A 45 20.84 -9.73 -3.01
N SER A 46 21.28 -9.03 -4.04
CA SER A 46 20.83 -7.66 -4.31
C SER A 46 19.39 -7.62 -4.82
N VAL A 47 18.68 -6.51 -4.62
CA VAL A 47 17.35 -6.30 -5.21
C VAL A 47 17.39 -6.49 -6.73
N LYS A 48 18.42 -5.94 -7.39
CA LYS A 48 18.58 -6.05 -8.85
C LYS A 48 18.69 -7.50 -9.31
N GLU A 49 19.50 -8.31 -8.64
CA GLU A 49 19.65 -9.74 -8.96
C GLU A 49 18.37 -10.52 -8.65
N PHE A 50 17.71 -10.23 -7.53
CA PHE A 50 16.45 -10.87 -7.16
C PHE A 50 15.36 -10.59 -8.22
N LEU A 51 15.28 -9.35 -8.71
CA LEU A 51 14.38 -8.97 -9.79
C LEU A 51 14.73 -9.67 -11.11
N LYS A 52 16.03 -9.83 -11.42
CA LYS A 52 16.48 -10.62 -12.56
C LYS A 52 16.05 -12.08 -12.46
N CYS A 53 16.16 -12.71 -11.29
CA CYS A 53 15.65 -14.07 -11.05
C CYS A 53 14.13 -14.17 -11.25
N CYS A 54 13.38 -13.11 -10.90
CA CYS A 54 11.95 -13.04 -11.20
C CYS A 54 11.68 -13.01 -12.71
N ASP A 55 12.46 -12.24 -13.46
CA ASP A 55 12.32 -12.10 -14.93
C ASP A 55 12.72 -13.38 -15.66
N GLU A 56 13.76 -14.08 -15.19
CA GLU A 56 14.23 -15.38 -15.68
C GLU A 56 13.35 -16.56 -15.22
N ARG A 57 12.26 -16.27 -14.49
CA ARG A 57 11.25 -17.26 -14.05
C ARG A 57 11.76 -18.34 -13.10
N TYR A 58 12.85 -18.10 -12.37
CA TYR A 58 13.45 -19.09 -11.46
C TYR A 58 12.47 -19.58 -10.39
N PHE A 59 11.53 -18.72 -9.98
CA PHE A 59 10.54 -19.05 -8.97
C PHE A 59 9.24 -19.66 -9.51
N HIS A 60 9.02 -19.69 -10.83
CA HIS A 60 7.70 -20.03 -11.38
C HIS A 60 7.24 -21.42 -10.96
N GLN A 61 8.07 -22.45 -11.15
CA GLN A 61 7.72 -23.82 -10.79
C GLN A 61 7.53 -23.99 -9.28
N THR A 62 8.43 -23.40 -8.50
CA THR A 62 8.44 -23.49 -7.03
C THR A 62 7.27 -22.76 -6.38
N LEU A 63 6.64 -21.80 -7.06
CA LEU A 63 5.53 -21.02 -6.52
C LEU A 63 4.17 -21.36 -7.16
N ASN A 64 4.13 -22.23 -8.17
CA ASN A 64 2.90 -22.53 -8.87
C ASN A 64 1.98 -23.38 -8.00
N PHE A 65 0.79 -22.85 -7.66
CA PHE A 65 -0.24 -23.56 -6.88
C PHE A 65 0.25 -24.19 -5.57
N THR A 66 1.19 -23.56 -4.88
CA THR A 66 1.83 -24.16 -3.70
C THR A 66 1.00 -24.08 -2.43
N PHE A 67 0.61 -22.88 -2.01
CA PHE A 67 -0.26 -22.69 -0.85
C PHE A 67 -1.53 -21.88 -1.18
N ASN A 68 -1.53 -21.22 -2.33
CA ASN A 68 -2.65 -20.48 -2.88
C ASN A 68 -3.04 -21.06 -4.24
N LEU A 69 -4.26 -20.78 -4.72
CA LEU A 69 -4.70 -21.23 -6.04
C LEU A 69 -4.19 -20.31 -7.17
N LYS A 70 -3.04 -19.66 -6.96
CA LYS A 70 -2.47 -18.69 -7.90
C LYS A 70 -1.30 -19.31 -8.67
N SER A 71 -1.13 -18.85 -9.90
CA SER A 71 -0.03 -19.30 -10.75
C SER A 71 1.33 -18.78 -10.28
N GLY A 72 2.40 -19.46 -10.69
CA GLY A 72 3.78 -19.01 -10.45
C GLY A 72 4.03 -17.59 -10.98
N ALA A 73 3.40 -17.22 -12.10
CA ALA A 73 3.48 -15.88 -12.68
C ALA A 73 2.85 -14.81 -11.77
N TYR A 74 1.69 -15.11 -11.16
CA TYR A 74 1.07 -14.21 -10.18
C TYR A 74 1.95 -14.05 -8.95
N ASN A 75 2.41 -15.17 -8.39
CA ASN A 75 3.23 -15.17 -7.17
C ASN A 75 4.58 -14.47 -7.39
N THR A 76 5.16 -14.56 -8.59
CA THR A 76 6.37 -13.82 -8.97
C THR A 76 6.12 -12.30 -9.03
N GLN A 77 4.95 -11.85 -9.48
CA GLN A 77 4.61 -10.42 -9.46
C GLN A 77 4.43 -9.90 -8.03
N VAL A 78 3.83 -10.70 -7.14
CA VAL A 78 3.75 -10.36 -5.70
C VAL A 78 5.16 -10.19 -5.13
N LEU A 79 6.06 -11.16 -5.35
CA LEU A 79 7.45 -11.09 -4.89
C LEU A 79 8.18 -9.84 -5.40
N ARG A 80 8.04 -9.54 -6.69
CA ARG A 80 8.63 -8.36 -7.31
C ARG A 80 8.21 -7.06 -6.61
N ARG A 81 6.92 -6.93 -6.26
CA ARG A 81 6.44 -5.73 -5.56
C ARG A 81 6.87 -5.72 -4.10
N SER A 82 6.81 -6.87 -3.43
CA SER A 82 7.22 -7.01 -2.03
C SER A 82 8.68 -6.66 -1.80
N ILE A 83 9.62 -7.19 -2.60
CA ILE A 83 11.05 -6.91 -2.40
C ILE A 83 11.37 -5.43 -2.57
N VAL A 84 10.71 -4.76 -3.51
CA VAL A 84 10.88 -3.31 -3.73
C VAL A 84 10.29 -2.50 -2.58
N LEU A 85 9.14 -2.91 -2.04
CA LEU A 85 8.56 -2.25 -0.87
C LEU A 85 9.45 -2.41 0.38
N LEU A 86 10.01 -3.60 0.60
CA LEU A 86 10.97 -3.86 1.68
C LEU A 86 12.27 -3.05 1.51
N ALA A 87 12.68 -2.85 0.26
CA ALA A 87 13.82 -1.99 -0.04
C ALA A 87 13.52 -0.53 0.35
N ASN A 88 12.29 -0.07 0.08
CA ASN A 88 11.76 1.25 0.44
C ASN A 88 11.24 1.33 1.90
N GLN A 89 11.90 0.65 2.83
CA GLN A 89 11.66 0.71 4.29
C GLN A 89 10.33 0.11 4.81
N LEU A 90 9.56 -0.64 4.00
CA LEU A 90 8.46 -1.44 4.55
C LEU A 90 9.06 -2.58 5.41
N SER A 91 8.49 -2.84 6.59
CA SER A 91 8.92 -3.96 7.42
C SER A 91 8.28 -5.28 6.98
N PHE A 92 8.95 -6.41 7.26
CA PHE A 92 8.39 -7.76 7.01
C PHE A 92 7.05 -7.99 7.71
N LYS A 93 6.90 -7.48 8.93
CA LYS A 93 5.66 -7.56 9.70
C LYS A 93 4.53 -6.79 9.02
N GLN A 94 4.80 -5.57 8.56
CA GLN A 94 3.80 -4.81 7.81
C GLN A 94 3.41 -5.51 6.51
N LEU A 95 4.35 -6.15 5.82
CA LEU A 95 4.05 -6.92 4.61
C LEU A 95 3.13 -8.12 4.93
N GLU A 96 3.38 -8.81 6.05
CA GLU A 96 2.52 -9.89 6.53
C GLU A 96 1.11 -9.36 6.87
N ASP A 97 1.03 -8.27 7.64
CA ASP A 97 -0.24 -7.63 8.02
C ASP A 97 -1.04 -7.22 6.77
N VAL A 98 -0.37 -6.69 5.75
CA VAL A 98 -0.97 -6.34 4.45
C VAL A 98 -1.52 -7.58 3.75
N ARG A 99 -0.74 -8.66 3.66
CA ARG A 99 -1.18 -9.90 3.01
C ARG A 99 -2.41 -10.45 3.71
N VAL A 100 -2.38 -10.56 5.04
CA VAL A 100 -3.48 -11.12 5.83
C VAL A 100 -4.72 -10.24 5.68
N SER A 101 -4.57 -8.91 5.81
CA SER A 101 -5.67 -7.96 5.68
C SER A 101 -6.33 -8.02 4.30
N TYR A 102 -5.53 -8.16 3.24
CA TYR A 102 -6.02 -8.34 1.87
C TYR A 102 -6.77 -9.65 1.72
N GLN A 103 -6.20 -10.77 2.20
CA GLN A 103 -6.84 -12.09 2.10
C GLN A 103 -8.18 -12.18 2.84
N MET A 104 -8.36 -11.44 3.94
CA MET A 104 -9.63 -11.36 4.65
C MET A 104 -10.76 -10.71 3.83
N HIS A 105 -10.40 -9.91 2.81
CA HIS A 105 -11.34 -9.20 1.95
C HIS A 105 -11.29 -9.70 0.49
N GLU A 106 -10.46 -10.70 0.20
CA GLU A 106 -10.43 -11.36 -1.11
C GLU A 106 -11.65 -12.27 -1.24
N ASP A 107 -12.31 -12.24 -2.40
CA ASP A 107 -13.45 -13.12 -2.68
C ASP A 107 -12.99 -14.61 -2.66
N TYR A 108 -13.91 -15.53 -2.33
CA TYR A 108 -13.63 -16.98 -2.23
C TYR A 108 -13.01 -17.60 -3.50
N ASP A 109 -13.28 -17.02 -4.67
CA ASP A 109 -12.74 -17.47 -5.95
C ASP A 109 -11.25 -17.17 -6.12
N GLN A 110 -10.64 -16.45 -5.16
CA GLN A 110 -9.27 -15.98 -5.19
C GLN A 110 -8.94 -15.31 -6.53
N GLN A 111 -9.86 -14.53 -7.09
CA GLN A 111 -9.58 -13.77 -8.32
C GLN A 111 -9.10 -12.36 -8.02
N GLY A 112 -9.47 -11.83 -6.85
CA GLY A 112 -9.01 -10.55 -6.33
C GLY A 112 -10.02 -9.95 -5.36
N MET A 113 -9.64 -8.86 -4.72
CA MET A 113 -10.56 -8.09 -3.87
C MET A 113 -11.40 -7.16 -4.74
N ARG A 114 -12.70 -7.00 -4.43
CA ARG A 114 -13.56 -6.08 -5.16
C ARG A 114 -13.12 -4.64 -4.96
N ILE A 115 -13.15 -3.86 -6.05
CA ILE A 115 -12.85 -2.43 -5.99
C ILE A 115 -14.08 -1.71 -5.43
N ASP A 116 -14.14 -1.64 -4.11
CA ASP A 116 -15.11 -0.87 -3.35
C ASP A 116 -14.35 0.01 -2.34
N GLU A 117 -14.70 1.29 -2.28
CA GLU A 117 -14.04 2.28 -1.41
C GLU A 117 -14.07 1.81 0.05
N SER A 118 -15.23 1.32 0.51
CA SER A 118 -15.41 0.92 1.90
C SER A 118 -14.58 -0.31 2.28
N THR A 119 -14.38 -1.21 1.32
CA THR A 119 -13.57 -2.43 1.48
C THR A 119 -12.10 -2.06 1.50
N LEU A 120 -11.64 -1.28 0.53
CA LEU A 120 -10.24 -0.82 0.44
C LEU A 120 -9.80 -0.04 1.68
N ILE A 121 -10.62 0.90 2.16
CA ILE A 121 -10.32 1.67 3.37
C ILE A 121 -10.25 0.75 4.60
N ARG A 122 -11.15 -0.24 4.70
CA ARG A 122 -11.12 -1.22 5.80
C ARG A 122 -9.84 -2.05 5.75
N THR A 123 -9.44 -2.52 4.58
CA THR A 123 -8.19 -3.27 4.40
C THR A 123 -6.98 -2.43 4.80
N LEU A 124 -6.87 -1.18 4.32
CA LEU A 124 -5.76 -0.29 4.67
C LEU A 124 -5.73 0.04 6.17
N LYS A 125 -6.90 0.22 6.78
CA LYS A 125 -7.02 0.45 8.22
C LYS A 125 -6.47 -0.70 9.05
N LEU A 126 -6.69 -1.95 8.64
CA LEU A 126 -6.12 -3.13 9.32
C LEU A 126 -4.59 -3.15 9.21
N CYS A 127 -4.03 -2.64 8.12
CA CYS A 127 -2.58 -2.47 7.94
C CYS A 127 -2.00 -1.28 8.72
N GLY A 128 -2.80 -0.51 9.46
CA GLY A 128 -2.38 0.73 10.11
C GLY A 128 -2.08 1.88 9.14
N LEU A 129 -2.54 1.77 7.90
CA LEU A 129 -2.33 2.73 6.82
C LEU A 129 -3.59 3.55 6.57
N VAL A 130 -3.40 4.76 6.08
CA VAL A 130 -4.49 5.69 5.73
C VAL A 130 -4.15 6.47 4.47
N VAL A 131 -5.17 6.77 3.69
CA VAL A 131 -5.08 7.59 2.48
C VAL A 131 -6.39 8.35 2.32
N SER A 132 -6.37 9.50 1.67
CA SER A 132 -7.60 10.18 1.24
C SER A 132 -8.44 9.22 0.38
N PRO A 133 -9.72 8.97 0.74
CA PRO A 133 -10.63 8.18 -0.09
C PRO A 133 -10.70 8.68 -1.54
N GLN A 134 -10.78 10.01 -1.74
CA GLN A 134 -10.85 10.59 -3.08
C GLN A 134 -9.56 10.37 -3.87
N LYS A 135 -8.39 10.61 -3.25
CA LYS A 135 -7.07 10.32 -3.84
C LYS A 135 -6.98 8.85 -4.27
N LEU A 136 -7.38 7.94 -3.39
CA LEU A 136 -7.35 6.49 -3.65
C LEU A 136 -8.23 6.13 -4.86
N MET A 137 -9.48 6.57 -4.87
CA MET A 137 -10.42 6.23 -5.93
C MET A 137 -10.04 6.85 -7.27
N ASN A 138 -9.50 8.08 -7.28
CA ASN A 138 -8.96 8.72 -8.49
C ASN A 138 -7.79 7.90 -9.04
N ARG A 139 -6.83 7.49 -8.20
CA ARG A 139 -5.70 6.64 -8.63
C ARG A 139 -6.14 5.30 -9.18
N ILE A 140 -7.05 4.63 -8.50
CA ILE A 140 -7.63 3.37 -8.97
C ILE A 140 -8.27 3.57 -10.34
N ARG A 141 -9.05 4.65 -10.54
CA ARG A 141 -9.68 4.97 -11.83
C ARG A 141 -8.64 5.11 -12.95
N HIS A 142 -7.49 5.73 -12.69
CA HIS A 142 -6.39 5.83 -13.66
C HIS A 142 -5.71 4.48 -13.92
N LEU A 143 -5.58 3.63 -12.91
CA LEU A 143 -4.94 2.31 -13.02
C LEU A 143 -5.87 1.22 -13.56
N LYS A 144 -7.19 1.46 -13.62
CA LYS A 144 -8.20 0.50 -14.13
C LYS A 144 -7.85 -0.06 -15.51
N ALA A 145 -7.19 0.72 -16.37
CA ALA A 145 -6.77 0.28 -17.70
C ALA A 145 -5.68 -0.81 -17.67
N THR A 146 -4.92 -0.89 -16.59
CA THR A 146 -3.79 -1.84 -16.41
C THR A 146 -4.21 -3.09 -15.64
N TYR A 147 -5.39 -3.08 -15.01
CA TYR A 147 -5.83 -4.21 -14.19
C TYR A 147 -6.16 -5.43 -15.02
N LYS A 148 -5.67 -6.58 -14.56
CA LYS A 148 -5.93 -7.87 -15.24
C LYS A 148 -7.39 -8.28 -15.15
N GLN A 149 -8.09 -7.86 -14.10
CA GLN A 149 -9.48 -8.21 -13.87
C GLN A 149 -10.34 -6.97 -13.73
N LYS A 150 -11.51 -7.03 -14.37
CA LYS A 150 -12.47 -5.94 -14.31
C LYS A 150 -13.03 -5.85 -12.89
N ASP A 151 -13.01 -4.63 -12.35
CA ASP A 151 -13.57 -4.28 -11.03
C ASP A 151 -12.99 -5.04 -9.82
N ARG A 152 -11.84 -5.70 -10.00
CA ARG A 152 -11.11 -6.38 -8.94
C ARG A 152 -9.65 -5.97 -8.94
N ILE A 153 -9.09 -5.87 -7.74
CA ILE A 153 -7.68 -5.58 -7.53
C ILE A 153 -6.98 -6.83 -7.01
N GLN A 154 -5.88 -7.19 -7.63
CA GLN A 154 -5.02 -8.30 -7.23
C GLN A 154 -4.01 -7.86 -6.16
N LEU A 155 -3.46 -8.79 -5.38
CA LEU A 155 -2.56 -8.44 -4.26
C LEU A 155 -1.37 -7.59 -4.72
N TYR A 156 -0.72 -7.94 -5.82
CA TYR A 156 0.43 -7.15 -6.31
C TYR A 156 0.02 -5.75 -6.82
N GLU A 157 -1.21 -5.57 -7.29
CA GLU A 157 -1.76 -4.26 -7.65
C GLU A 157 -2.12 -3.46 -6.38
N PHE A 158 -2.61 -4.14 -5.35
CA PHE A 158 -2.86 -3.55 -4.03
C PHE A 158 -1.56 -3.12 -3.34
N LEU A 159 -0.48 -3.89 -3.48
CA LEU A 159 0.85 -3.51 -2.99
C LEU A 159 1.36 -2.20 -3.61
N ASP A 160 1.04 -1.94 -4.88
CA ASP A 160 1.39 -0.66 -5.52
C ASP A 160 0.63 0.52 -4.88
N LEU A 161 -0.58 0.30 -4.32
CA LEU A 161 -1.34 1.33 -3.62
C LEU A 161 -0.68 1.81 -2.33
N LEU A 162 0.11 0.95 -1.66
CA LEU A 162 0.71 1.26 -0.38
C LEU A 162 1.68 2.44 -0.44
N ARG A 163 2.26 2.71 -1.62
CA ARG A 163 3.16 3.84 -1.85
C ARG A 163 2.50 5.20 -1.64
N TRP A 164 1.18 5.27 -1.75
CA TRP A 164 0.40 6.50 -1.57
C TRP A 164 -0.24 6.60 -0.19
N CYS A 165 -0.01 5.59 0.65
CA CYS A 165 -0.58 5.53 1.97
C CYS A 165 0.38 6.11 3.01
N GLU A 166 -0.20 6.82 3.97
CA GLU A 166 0.51 7.35 5.13
C GLU A 166 0.24 6.45 6.35
N LEU A 167 1.16 6.45 7.31
CA LEU A 167 0.94 5.77 8.58
C LEU A 167 -0.13 6.51 9.38
N MET A 168 -1.13 5.77 9.87
CA MET A 168 -2.19 6.35 10.70
C MET A 168 -1.63 7.03 11.96
N SER A 169 -0.53 6.52 12.51
CA SER A 169 0.15 7.09 13.68
C SER A 169 0.73 8.49 13.45
N LYS A 170 1.07 8.85 12.20
CA LYS A 170 1.60 10.18 11.85
C LYS A 170 0.50 11.25 11.79
N GLN A 171 -0.78 10.86 11.77
CA GLN A 171 -1.89 11.80 11.70
C GLN A 171 -2.20 12.38 13.08
N ASN A 172 -1.74 13.61 13.29
CA ASN A 172 -2.08 14.40 14.46
C ASN A 172 -3.49 14.97 14.32
N LEU A 173 -4.42 14.43 15.10
CA LEU A 173 -5.72 15.05 15.32
C LEU A 173 -5.62 15.96 16.54
N ARG A 174 -5.81 17.25 16.33
CA ARG A 174 -6.16 18.16 17.43
C ARG A 174 -7.62 17.88 17.74
N TYR A 175 -7.85 17.18 18.84
CA TYR A 175 -9.19 17.18 19.42
C TYR A 175 -9.40 18.58 19.97
N GLU A 176 -10.40 19.31 19.45
CA GLU A 176 -10.83 20.50 20.14
C GLU A 176 -11.25 20.09 21.54
N ASN A 177 -10.66 20.72 22.55
CA ASN A 177 -11.08 20.53 23.93
C ASN A 177 -12.57 20.90 23.96
N VAL A 178 -13.41 19.94 24.32
CA VAL A 178 -14.85 20.15 24.47
C VAL A 178 -15.06 21.38 25.37
N LEU A 179 -15.58 22.47 24.80
CA LEU A 179 -15.74 23.76 25.48
C LEU A 179 -17.03 23.75 26.30
N SER A 180 -17.19 22.74 27.17
CA SER A 180 -18.45 22.44 27.87
C SER A 180 -18.95 23.57 28.80
N THR A 181 -18.17 24.66 28.96
CA THR A 181 -18.46 25.77 29.86
C THR A 181 -18.40 27.15 29.23
N LYS A 182 -18.23 27.28 27.90
CA LYS A 182 -18.35 28.61 27.27
C LYS A 182 -19.82 29.01 27.20
N GLN A 183 -20.18 30.03 27.97
CA GLN A 183 -21.46 30.70 27.87
C GLN A 183 -21.45 31.65 26.68
N SER A 184 -22.55 31.69 25.93
CA SER A 184 -22.77 32.75 24.94
C SER A 184 -22.85 34.11 25.64
N SER A 185 -22.83 35.20 24.88
CA SER A 185 -23.05 36.57 25.40
C SER A 185 -24.37 36.74 26.17
N HIS A 186 -25.28 35.76 26.10
CA HIS A 186 -26.59 35.75 26.75
C HIS A 186 -26.67 34.73 27.91
N ASN A 187 -25.53 34.27 28.47
CA ASN A 187 -25.45 33.30 29.56
C ASN A 187 -26.13 31.94 29.28
N VAL A 188 -26.22 31.56 28.00
CA VAL A 188 -26.70 30.24 27.59
C VAL A 188 -25.50 29.33 27.36
N TYR A 189 -25.53 28.12 27.92
CA TYR A 189 -24.51 27.11 27.65
C TYR A 189 -24.55 26.72 26.17
N MET A 190 -23.40 26.78 25.50
CA MET A 190 -23.31 26.26 24.14
C MET A 190 -23.41 24.73 24.19
N LEU A 191 -24.35 24.18 23.43
CA LEU A 191 -24.43 22.74 23.22
C LEU A 191 -23.27 22.34 22.30
N ASP A 192 -22.53 21.30 22.69
CA ASP A 192 -21.46 20.75 21.86
C ASP A 192 -22.03 20.20 20.55
N ASP A 193 -21.26 20.27 19.47
CA ASP A 193 -21.62 19.60 18.22
C ASP A 193 -21.55 18.08 18.43
N PHE A 194 -22.69 17.47 18.69
CA PHE A 194 -22.82 16.02 18.86
C PHE A 194 -22.24 15.22 17.71
N LYS A 195 -22.28 15.73 16.46
CA LYS A 195 -21.68 15.03 15.32
C LYS A 195 -20.17 14.95 15.46
N GLU A 196 -19.53 16.00 15.96
CA GLU A 196 -18.10 16.01 16.17
C GLU A 196 -17.70 15.05 17.30
N VAL A 197 -18.47 15.01 18.38
CA VAL A 197 -18.20 14.11 19.52
C VAL A 197 -18.38 12.64 19.14
N ILE A 198 -19.43 12.32 18.39
CA ILE A 198 -19.79 10.92 18.07
C ILE A 198 -18.97 10.37 16.89
N THR A 199 -18.40 11.24 16.03
CA THR A 199 -17.66 10.78 14.86
C THR A 199 -16.35 10.08 15.26
N PRO A 200 -16.16 8.79 14.89
CA PRO A 200 -14.95 8.05 15.24
C PRO A 200 -13.69 8.69 14.67
N ARG A 201 -12.58 8.58 15.42
CA ARG A 201 -11.25 9.10 15.04
C ARG A 201 -10.89 8.87 13.58
N HIS A 202 -11.03 7.64 13.10
CA HIS A 202 -10.66 7.28 11.72
C HIS A 202 -11.46 8.04 10.67
N LYS A 203 -12.76 8.31 10.89
CA LYS A 203 -13.58 9.08 9.94
C LYS A 203 -13.12 10.53 9.87
N LYS A 204 -12.77 11.13 11.01
CA LYS A 204 -12.19 12.48 11.07
C LYS A 204 -10.88 12.58 10.28
N ILE A 205 -10.00 11.59 10.42
CA ILE A 205 -8.74 11.53 9.65
C ILE A 205 -9.03 11.49 8.15
N LEU A 206 -9.96 10.63 7.71
CA LEU A 206 -10.30 10.52 6.28
C LEU A 206 -10.88 11.82 5.71
N GLN A 207 -11.68 12.56 6.50
CA GLN A 207 -12.20 13.87 6.12
C GLN A 207 -11.07 14.89 5.94
N ILE A 208 -10.18 15.02 6.92
CA ILE A 208 -9.03 15.94 6.85
C ILE A 208 -8.13 15.61 5.65
N LEU A 209 -7.89 14.32 5.38
CA LEU A 209 -7.08 13.92 4.23
C LEU A 209 -7.77 14.25 2.90
N ASN A 210 -9.10 14.13 2.82
CA ASN A 210 -9.86 14.58 1.64
C ASN A 210 -9.80 16.09 1.46
N GLU A 211 -9.94 16.87 2.53
CA GLU A 211 -9.83 18.34 2.48
C GLU A 211 -8.44 18.75 2.00
N ARG A 212 -7.37 18.16 2.57
CA ARG A 212 -5.99 18.40 2.11
C ARG A 212 -5.82 18.07 0.64
N TYR A 213 -6.37 16.96 0.18
CA TYR A 213 -6.30 16.54 -1.22
C TYR A 213 -7.04 17.51 -2.15
N GLN A 214 -8.25 17.95 -1.79
CA GLN A 214 -9.01 18.93 -2.57
C GLN A 214 -8.28 20.27 -2.64
N HIS A 215 -7.69 20.74 -1.54
CA HIS A 215 -6.88 21.95 -1.54
C HIS A 215 -5.65 21.83 -2.45
N GLN A 216 -4.98 20.66 -2.46
CA GLN A 216 -3.87 20.41 -3.38
C GLN A 216 -4.33 20.41 -4.85
N GLU A 217 -5.45 19.76 -5.18
CA GLU A 217 -5.98 19.77 -6.55
C GLU A 217 -6.35 21.19 -7.00
N LEU A 218 -7.05 21.96 -6.16
CA LEU A 218 -7.46 23.34 -6.46
C LEU A 218 -6.27 24.29 -6.67
N LEU A 219 -5.15 24.09 -5.95
CA LEU A 219 -3.93 24.87 -6.14
C LEU A 219 -3.19 24.52 -7.45
N HIS A 220 -3.46 23.34 -8.01
CA HIS A 220 -2.85 22.85 -9.26
C HIS A 220 -3.75 23.04 -10.50
N GLU A 221 -4.98 23.53 -10.35
CA GLU A 221 -5.89 23.84 -11.45
C GLU A 221 -5.55 25.18 -12.15
N GLU A 222 -4.45 25.21 -12.90
CA GLU A 222 -4.54 25.84 -14.23
C GLU A 222 -5.29 24.86 -15.15
N PRO A 223 -6.35 25.27 -15.85
CA PRO A 223 -7.27 24.34 -16.50
C PRO A 223 -6.62 23.66 -17.70
N LYS A 224 -6.09 22.45 -17.53
CA LYS A 224 -5.70 21.58 -18.65
C LYS A 224 -6.94 20.85 -19.16
N LEU A 225 -7.57 21.44 -20.17
CA LEU A 225 -8.78 20.97 -20.88
C LEU A 225 -8.59 19.68 -21.71
N ASN A 226 -7.46 18.99 -21.62
CA ASN A 226 -7.22 17.75 -22.36
C ASN A 226 -6.89 16.60 -21.41
N SER A 227 -7.64 15.50 -21.53
CA SER A 227 -7.35 14.22 -20.89
C SER A 227 -6.11 13.59 -21.52
N GLU A 228 -4.94 14.12 -21.22
CA GLU A 228 -3.68 13.44 -21.56
C GLU A 228 -3.52 12.26 -20.60
N LYS A 229 -3.23 11.09 -21.16
CA LYS A 229 -2.70 9.97 -20.37
C LYS A 229 -1.50 10.52 -19.62
N PHE A 230 -1.56 10.54 -18.29
CA PHE A 230 -0.42 10.88 -17.43
C PHE A 230 0.69 9.84 -17.61
N THR A 231 1.44 9.95 -18.72
CA THR A 231 2.65 9.15 -18.97
C THR A 231 3.88 9.78 -18.35
N ASP A 232 3.81 11.03 -17.90
CA ASP A 232 4.87 11.68 -17.14
C ASP A 232 4.27 12.43 -15.95
N HIS A 233 4.88 12.23 -14.78
CA HIS A 233 4.45 12.75 -13.49
C HIS A 233 4.18 14.26 -13.50
N PRO A 234 3.01 14.72 -13.04
CA PRO A 234 2.84 16.11 -12.61
C PRO A 234 2.16 16.15 -11.25
N ILE A 235 2.60 15.27 -10.34
CA ILE A 235 2.48 15.56 -8.91
C ILE A 235 3.92 15.48 -8.42
N PRO A 236 4.49 16.57 -7.89
CA PRO A 236 5.84 16.54 -7.35
C PRO A 236 5.93 15.37 -6.36
N PRO A 237 7.09 14.69 -6.25
CA PRO A 237 7.31 13.84 -5.10
C PRO A 237 7.02 14.73 -3.88
N ASP A 238 6.03 14.37 -3.07
CA ASP A 238 5.84 15.01 -1.78
C ASP A 238 7.24 15.04 -1.14
N THR A 239 7.81 16.23 -0.98
CA THR A 239 9.07 16.41 -0.26
C THR A 239 8.78 16.02 1.17
N PHE A 240 8.93 14.74 1.44
CA PHE A 240 9.07 14.23 2.79
C PHE A 240 10.41 14.77 3.28
N GLU A 241 10.37 15.89 4.01
CA GLU A 241 11.45 16.19 4.94
C GLU A 241 11.51 15.01 5.92
N TYR A 242 12.63 14.29 5.85
CA TYR A 242 12.97 13.16 6.72
C TYR A 242 13.15 13.60 8.16
#